data_AF-A0A968K810-F1
#
_entry.id   AF-A0A968K810-F1
#
_cell.length_a   1.000
_cell.length_b   1.000
_cell.length_c   1.000
_cell.angle_alpha   90.00
_cell.angle_beta   90.00
_cell.angle_gamma   90.00
#
_symmetry.space_group_name_H-M   'P 1'
#
loop_
_entity.id
_entity.type
_entity.pdbx_description
1 polymer ?
#
loop_
_entity_poly.entity_id
_entity_poly.type
_entity_poly.pdbx_seq_one_letter_code
_entity_poly.pdbx_strand_id
1 'polypeptide(L)'
;MAKKEIYPAEGYKIAKCCKPEPESEICGYYSYNSMMIVHTSGCKNLAKVEKERLVDLKWKDVLADAPEKPGDDLAELTDLDFQILKHHQAYGNDYSLKVARVLHKPRQNVFESHAKLRKMKLLARVKPLIIQYRKGIVDNKWIKHRNHTYYDLTEKGKLYLDHYLKK
;
A
#
# COMPACT_ATOMS: atom_id res chain seq x y z
N MET A 1 23.37 6.41 19.08
CA MET A 1 22.64 7.32 18.16
C MET A 1 21.70 6.46 17.34
N ALA A 2 20.40 6.74 17.34
CA ALA A 2 19.40 5.93 16.66
C ALA A 2 19.60 6.02 15.13
N LYS A 3 19.65 4.88 14.44
CA LYS A 3 19.67 4.83 12.97
C LYS A 3 18.36 5.45 12.46
N LYS A 4 18.43 6.61 11.80
CA LYS A 4 17.27 7.14 11.06
C LYS A 4 17.02 6.24 9.86
N GLU A 5 15.85 5.61 9.80
CA GLU A 5 15.41 4.89 8.61
C GLU A 5 15.22 5.89 7.47
N ILE A 6 15.82 5.60 6.31
CA ILE A 6 15.73 6.44 5.11
C ILE A 6 14.67 5.83 4.19
N TYR A 7 13.69 6.62 3.82
CA TYR A 7 12.63 6.25 2.89
C TYR A 7 12.86 7.00 1.57
N PRO A 8 13.41 6.37 0.53
CA PRO A 8 13.61 7.04 -0.75
C PRO A 8 12.27 7.27 -1.45
N ALA A 9 12.13 8.42 -2.10
CA ALA A 9 11.00 8.74 -2.96
C ALA A 9 10.89 7.79 -4.15
N GLU A 10 9.70 7.75 -4.76
CA GLU A 10 9.45 6.92 -5.94
C GLU A 10 10.47 7.26 -7.05
N GLY A 11 11.05 6.22 -7.66
CA GLY A 11 12.10 6.38 -8.66
C GLY A 11 13.53 6.53 -8.09
N TYR A 12 13.70 6.64 -6.77
CA TYR A 12 15.01 6.69 -6.13
C TYR A 12 15.38 5.39 -5.43
N LYS A 13 16.68 5.07 -5.41
CA LYS A 13 17.20 3.90 -4.70
C LYS A 13 18.55 4.20 -4.07
N ILE A 14 18.64 3.97 -2.76
CA ILE A 14 19.89 4.16 -2.01
C ILE A 14 20.90 3.04 -2.35
N ALA A 15 22.13 3.42 -2.68
CA ALA A 15 23.18 2.47 -3.00
C ALA A 15 23.64 1.70 -1.74
N LYS A 16 23.69 0.37 -1.85
CA LYS A 16 24.13 -0.51 -0.75
C LYS A 16 25.63 -0.42 -0.44
N CYS A 17 26.43 0.08 -1.39
CA CYS A 17 27.89 0.06 -1.28
C CYS A 17 28.48 1.16 -0.40
N CYS A 18 27.89 2.35 -0.40
CA CYS A 18 28.37 3.50 0.38
C CYS A 18 27.39 3.94 1.47
N LYS A 19 26.16 3.40 1.50
CA LYS A 19 25.12 3.68 2.51
C LYS A 19 25.05 5.19 2.84
N PRO A 20 24.74 6.05 1.85
CA PRO A 20 24.72 7.49 2.05
C PRO A 20 23.71 7.86 3.14
N GLU A 21 24.09 8.76 4.03
CA GLU A 21 23.25 9.27 5.12
C GLU A 21 22.78 10.70 4.82
N PRO A 22 21.65 11.16 5.40
CA PRO A 22 21.03 12.47 5.05
C PRO A 22 21.94 13.70 5.18
N GLU A 23 23.06 13.58 5.89
CA GLU A 23 24.05 14.66 6.09
C GLU A 23 25.21 14.59 5.09
N SER A 24 25.32 13.50 4.33
CA SER A 24 26.37 13.29 3.33
C SER A 24 26.04 14.03 2.04
N GLU A 25 27.08 14.52 1.36
CA GLU A 25 26.96 14.94 -0.04
C GLU A 25 26.65 13.74 -0.93
N ILE A 26 25.62 13.88 -1.76
CA ILE A 26 25.12 12.81 -2.61
C ILE A 26 25.12 13.20 -4.08
N CYS A 27 25.30 12.18 -4.91
CA CYS A 27 25.10 12.24 -6.35
C CYS A 27 24.39 10.96 -6.79
N GLY A 28 23.88 10.93 -8.01
CA GLY A 28 23.28 9.73 -8.55
C GLY A 28 23.35 9.62 -10.06
N TYR A 29 22.96 8.46 -10.56
CA TYR A 29 22.80 8.21 -11.98
C TYR A 29 21.57 7.33 -12.23
N TYR A 30 21.01 7.43 -13.43
CA TYR A 30 19.93 6.54 -13.84
C TYR A 30 20.46 5.14 -14.19
N SER A 31 19.95 4.14 -13.47
CA SER A 31 20.12 2.73 -13.81
C SER A 31 19.32 2.35 -15.07
N TYR A 32 19.58 1.15 -15.60
CA TYR A 32 18.85 0.63 -16.76
C TYR A 32 17.34 0.51 -16.54
N ASN A 33 16.89 0.38 -15.30
CA ASN A 33 15.46 0.32 -14.96
C ASN A 33 14.89 1.71 -14.63
N SER A 34 15.51 2.77 -15.13
CA SER A 34 15.13 4.18 -14.92
C SER A 34 15.06 4.62 -13.45
N MET A 35 15.67 3.88 -12.51
CA MET A 35 15.80 4.33 -11.12
C MET A 35 17.04 5.18 -10.94
N MET A 36 16.91 6.31 -10.25
CA MET A 36 18.01 7.15 -9.78
C MET A 36 18.72 6.47 -8.61
N ILE A 37 19.94 5.97 -8.84
CA ILE A 37 20.74 5.31 -7.80
C ILE A 37 21.55 6.37 -7.06
N VAL A 38 21.29 6.52 -5.77
CA VAL A 38 21.88 7.54 -4.91
C VAL A 38 23.13 7.01 -4.24
N HIS A 39 24.26 7.67 -4.46
CA HIS A 39 25.58 7.39 -3.90
C HIS A 39 26.09 8.60 -3.10
N THR A 40 27.10 8.40 -2.27
CA THR A 40 27.92 9.51 -1.77
C THR A 40 28.81 10.05 -2.88
N SER A 41 29.04 11.37 -2.93
CA SER A 41 29.85 12.01 -3.98
C SER A 41 31.28 11.44 -4.09
N GLY A 42 31.84 10.93 -2.98
CA GLY A 42 33.16 10.29 -2.93
C GLY A 42 33.17 8.76 -3.13
N CYS A 43 32.08 8.14 -3.60
CA CYS A 43 32.00 6.69 -3.67
C CYS A 43 32.95 6.10 -4.73
N LYS A 44 33.87 5.21 -4.31
CA LYS A 44 34.83 4.51 -5.19
C LYS A 44 34.17 3.78 -6.37
N ASN A 45 32.94 3.32 -6.20
CA ASN A 45 32.21 2.59 -7.26
C ASN A 45 31.72 3.51 -8.39
N LEU A 46 31.73 4.83 -8.20
CA LEU A 46 31.42 5.81 -9.26
C LEU A 46 32.56 5.96 -10.27
N ALA A 47 33.77 5.48 -9.97
CA ALA A 47 34.90 5.54 -10.90
C ALA A 47 34.65 4.78 -12.21
N LYS A 48 33.69 3.85 -12.23
CA LYS A 48 33.28 3.09 -13.42
C LYS A 48 32.14 3.74 -14.21
N VAL A 49 31.56 4.82 -13.69
CA VAL A 49 30.42 5.52 -14.29
C VAL A 49 30.96 6.78 -14.97
N GLU A 50 30.49 7.05 -16.19
CA GLU A 50 30.82 8.26 -16.94
C GLU A 50 30.36 9.50 -16.18
N LYS A 51 31.24 10.51 -16.08
CA LYS A 51 30.98 11.71 -15.28
C LYS A 51 29.79 12.50 -15.81
N GLU A 52 29.57 12.49 -17.12
CA GLU A 52 28.44 13.17 -17.77
C GLU A 52 27.07 12.59 -17.36
N ARG A 53 27.05 11.36 -16.84
CA ARG A 53 25.82 10.70 -16.38
C ARG A 53 25.53 10.94 -14.89
N LEU A 54 26.45 11.56 -14.17
CA LEU A 54 26.28 11.88 -12.75
C LEU A 54 25.46 13.16 -12.62
N VAL A 55 24.42 13.07 -11.78
CA VAL A 55 23.54 14.18 -11.43
C VAL A 55 23.76 14.49 -9.96
N ASP A 56 23.97 15.78 -9.67
CA ASP A 56 24.02 16.26 -8.29
C ASP A 56 22.61 16.22 -7.68
N LEU A 57 22.50 15.62 -6.49
CA LEU A 57 21.21 15.41 -5.82
C LEU A 57 21.16 16.15 -4.50
N LYS A 58 19.94 16.53 -4.08
CA LYS A 58 19.68 17.05 -2.74
C LYS A 58 18.78 16.07 -2.00
N TRP A 59 19.05 15.88 -0.71
CA TRP A 59 18.26 14.98 0.12
C TRP A 59 16.77 15.34 0.19
N LYS A 60 16.41 16.62 0.03
CA LYS A 60 15.01 17.06 -0.05
C LYS A 60 14.23 16.41 -1.19
N ASP A 61 14.90 16.10 -2.30
CA ASP A 61 14.27 15.49 -3.48
C ASP A 61 14.29 13.95 -3.42
N VAL A 62 15.22 13.40 -2.63
CA VAL A 62 15.42 11.95 -2.48
C VAL A 62 14.54 11.36 -1.37
N LEU A 63 14.24 12.12 -0.32
CA LEU A 63 13.48 11.63 0.83
C LEU A 63 11.98 11.70 0.56
N ALA A 64 11.30 10.59 0.78
CA ALA A 64 9.87 10.54 1.00
C ALA A 64 9.55 10.56 2.50
N ASP A 65 8.29 10.90 2.79
CA ASP A 65 7.74 10.69 4.13
C ASP A 65 7.82 9.21 4.50
N ALA A 66 7.95 8.95 5.81
CA ALA A 66 7.90 7.59 6.31
C ALA A 66 6.57 6.95 5.86
N PRO A 67 6.59 5.72 5.33
CA PRO A 67 5.37 5.02 4.95
C PRO A 67 4.48 4.94 6.18
N GLU A 68 3.19 5.22 5.99
CA GLU A 68 2.22 5.01 7.05
C GLU A 68 2.34 3.57 7.54
N LYS A 69 2.39 3.40 8.86
CA LYS A 69 2.40 2.07 9.49
C LYS A 69 1.02 1.81 10.08
N PRO A 70 0.58 0.55 10.15
CA PRO A 70 -0.62 0.23 10.88
C PRO A 70 -0.53 0.71 12.33
N GLY A 71 -1.65 1.20 12.87
CA GLY A 71 -1.75 1.54 14.27
C GLY A 71 -1.81 0.30 15.15
N ASP A 72 -1.80 0.52 16.47
CA ASP A 72 -1.84 -0.55 17.48
C ASP A 72 -3.14 -1.37 17.41
N ASP A 73 -4.22 -0.78 16.89
CA ASP A 73 -5.53 -1.44 16.65
C ASP A 73 -5.44 -2.59 15.60
N LEU A 74 -4.32 -2.73 14.90
CA LEU A 74 -4.05 -3.92 14.07
C LEU A 74 -4.14 -5.22 14.88
N ALA A 75 -3.67 -5.21 16.14
CA ALA A 75 -3.68 -6.38 17.01
C ALA A 75 -5.09 -6.88 17.35
N GLU A 76 -6.10 -6.03 17.19
CA GLU A 76 -7.50 -6.40 17.41
C GLU A 76 -8.06 -7.25 16.26
N LEU A 77 -7.44 -7.25 15.07
CA LEU A 77 -7.94 -7.95 13.89
C LEU A 77 -7.65 -9.45 13.91
N THR A 78 -8.61 -10.20 13.36
CA THR A 78 -8.57 -11.66 13.22
C THR A 78 -8.31 -12.08 11.78
N ASP A 79 -7.97 -13.34 11.55
CA ASP A 79 -7.81 -13.88 10.19
C ASP A 79 -9.09 -13.72 9.34
N LEU A 80 -10.27 -13.81 9.96
CA LEU A 80 -11.54 -13.57 9.26
C LEU A 80 -11.63 -12.12 8.76
N ASP A 81 -11.19 -11.16 9.57
CA ASP A 81 -11.19 -9.75 9.20
C ASP A 81 -10.29 -9.53 7.97
N PHE A 82 -9.09 -10.10 7.96
CA PHE A 82 -8.18 -10.01 6.80
C PHE A 82 -8.70 -10.77 5.58
N GLN A 83 -9.37 -11.91 5.74
CA GLN A 83 -10.03 -12.62 4.63
C GLN A 83 -11.11 -11.74 3.97
N ILE A 84 -11.87 -10.99 4.77
CA ILE A 84 -12.89 -10.06 4.27
C ILE A 84 -12.23 -8.87 3.55
N LEU A 85 -11.18 -8.26 4.13
CA LEU A 85 -10.44 -7.18 3.47
C LEU A 85 -9.85 -7.66 2.12
N LYS A 86 -9.25 -8.86 2.10
CA LYS A 86 -8.70 -9.48 0.89
C LYS A 86 -9.76 -9.72 -0.18
N HIS A 87 -10.97 -10.15 0.22
CA HIS A 87 -12.10 -10.28 -0.71
C HIS A 87 -12.42 -8.93 -1.38
N HIS A 88 -12.52 -7.85 -0.60
CA HIS A 88 -12.80 -6.53 -1.15
C HIS A 88 -11.65 -5.96 -2.00
N GLN A 89 -10.39 -6.29 -1.70
CA GLN A 89 -9.25 -5.96 -2.55
C GLN A 89 -9.36 -6.64 -3.93
N ALA A 90 -9.70 -7.94 -3.95
CA ALA A 90 -9.77 -8.73 -5.17
C ALA A 90 -11.01 -8.42 -6.03
N TYR A 91 -12.18 -8.28 -5.38
CA TYR A 91 -13.46 -8.20 -6.07
C TYR A 91 -14.10 -6.81 -6.02
N GLY A 92 -13.54 -5.85 -5.29
CA GLY A 92 -14.11 -4.51 -5.13
C GLY A 92 -15.35 -4.47 -4.23
N ASN A 93 -16.33 -3.66 -4.60
CA ASN A 93 -17.52 -3.40 -3.81
C ASN A 93 -18.42 -4.64 -3.69
N ASP A 94 -18.73 -5.05 -2.46
CA ASP A 94 -19.58 -6.21 -2.20
C ASP A 94 -20.38 -6.06 -0.89
N TYR A 95 -21.34 -6.96 -0.66
CA TYR A 95 -22.16 -6.98 0.55
C TYR A 95 -21.93 -8.24 1.40
N SER A 96 -22.12 -8.14 2.71
CA SER A 96 -21.71 -9.17 3.69
C SER A 96 -22.25 -10.57 3.41
N LEU A 97 -23.49 -10.70 2.97
CA LEU A 97 -24.09 -12.01 2.65
C LEU A 97 -23.36 -12.71 1.49
N LYS A 98 -22.93 -11.96 0.48
CA LYS A 98 -22.17 -12.51 -0.63
C LYS A 98 -20.76 -12.89 -0.21
N VAL A 99 -20.10 -12.04 0.59
CA VAL A 99 -18.78 -12.34 1.17
C VAL A 99 -18.84 -13.63 2.00
N ALA A 100 -19.85 -13.79 2.86
CA ALA A 100 -20.03 -15.00 3.67
C ALA A 100 -20.15 -16.27 2.82
N ARG A 101 -20.88 -16.18 1.69
CA ARG A 101 -21.01 -17.31 0.75
C ARG A 101 -19.67 -17.65 0.08
N VAL A 102 -18.90 -16.64 -0.32
CA VAL A 102 -17.59 -16.84 -1.00
C VAL A 102 -16.55 -17.40 -0.04
N LEU A 103 -16.52 -16.93 1.21
CA LEU A 103 -15.57 -17.38 2.21
C LEU A 103 -15.99 -18.70 2.91
N HIS A 104 -17.18 -19.21 2.60
CA HIS A 104 -17.78 -20.36 3.29
C HIS A 104 -17.80 -20.18 4.83
N LYS A 105 -18.16 -18.97 5.29
CA LYS A 105 -18.21 -18.62 6.72
C LYS A 105 -19.65 -18.38 7.19
N PRO A 106 -19.95 -18.58 8.50
CA PRO A 106 -21.24 -18.23 9.07
C PRO A 106 -21.59 -16.77 8.81
N ARG A 107 -22.85 -16.52 8.43
CA ARG A 107 -23.33 -15.16 8.09
C ARG A 107 -23.09 -14.20 9.25
N GLN A 108 -23.44 -14.61 10.47
CA GLN A 108 -23.30 -13.78 11.65
C GLN A 108 -21.87 -13.24 11.83
N ASN A 109 -20.87 -14.13 11.82
CA ASN A 109 -19.46 -13.76 11.99
C ASN A 109 -19.00 -12.74 10.93
N VAL A 110 -19.43 -12.92 9.66
CA VAL A 110 -19.07 -11.99 8.59
C VAL A 110 -19.74 -10.64 8.78
N PHE A 111 -20.99 -10.59 9.24
CA PHE A 111 -21.69 -9.33 9.51
C PHE A 111 -21.07 -8.58 10.69
N GLU A 112 -20.72 -9.29 11.77
CA GLU A 112 -20.02 -8.74 12.94
C GLU A 112 -18.65 -8.19 12.54
N SER A 113 -17.88 -8.94 11.77
CA SER A 113 -16.60 -8.48 11.23
C SER A 113 -16.77 -7.25 10.32
N HIS A 114 -17.75 -7.20 9.42
CA HIS A 114 -18.03 -5.99 8.63
C HIS A 114 -18.42 -4.78 9.50
N ALA A 115 -19.13 -4.99 10.60
CA ALA A 115 -19.45 -3.93 11.55
C ALA A 115 -18.20 -3.41 12.26
N LYS A 116 -17.33 -4.32 12.71
CA LYS A 116 -16.02 -4.02 13.32
C LYS A 116 -15.10 -3.27 12.36
N LEU A 117 -14.86 -3.82 11.17
CA LEU A 117 -14.02 -3.21 10.13
C LEU A 117 -14.49 -1.81 9.74
N ARG A 118 -15.81 -1.58 9.74
CA ARG A 118 -16.39 -0.24 9.52
C ARG A 118 -16.13 0.70 10.69
N LYS A 119 -16.31 0.23 11.93
CA LYS A 119 -16.02 1.02 13.14
C LYS A 119 -14.55 1.47 13.16
N MET A 120 -13.65 0.61 12.69
CA MET A 120 -12.20 0.86 12.57
C MET A 120 -11.82 1.68 11.32
N LYS A 121 -12.79 2.06 10.48
CA LYS A 121 -12.61 2.77 9.20
C LYS A 121 -11.75 2.03 8.17
N LEU A 122 -11.70 0.70 8.24
CA LEU A 122 -11.03 -0.17 7.27
C LEU A 122 -11.94 -0.52 6.08
N LEU A 123 -13.26 -0.52 6.32
CA LEU A 123 -14.29 -0.58 5.29
C LEU A 123 -15.20 0.65 5.39
N ALA A 124 -15.66 1.15 4.25
CA ALA A 124 -16.63 2.24 4.16
C ALA A 124 -17.91 1.77 3.47
N ARG A 125 -19.06 2.33 3.83
CA ARG A 125 -20.30 2.10 3.06
C ARG A 125 -20.23 2.86 1.74
N VAL A 126 -20.58 2.18 0.65
CA VAL A 126 -20.68 2.80 -0.66
C VAL A 126 -21.93 3.70 -0.69
N LYS A 127 -21.72 5.01 -0.90
CA LYS A 127 -22.80 6.03 -0.94
C LYS A 127 -23.53 6.13 -2.30
N PRO A 128 -22.87 5.99 -3.46
CA PRO A 128 -23.55 6.10 -4.75
C PRO A 128 -24.65 5.05 -4.96
N LEU A 129 -25.78 5.49 -5.53
CA LEU A 129 -26.92 4.64 -5.93
C LEU A 129 -26.59 3.67 -7.07
N ILE A 130 -25.60 4.03 -7.89
CA ILE A 130 -25.12 3.25 -9.03
C ILE A 130 -23.66 2.93 -8.79
N ILE A 131 -23.33 1.64 -8.80
CA ILE A 131 -21.98 1.15 -8.53
C ILE A 131 -21.53 0.23 -9.66
N GLN A 132 -20.25 0.29 -10.02
CA GLN A 132 -19.67 -0.69 -10.91
C GLN A 132 -19.57 -2.03 -10.17
N TYR A 133 -20.05 -3.10 -10.82
CA TYR A 133 -19.92 -4.45 -10.29
C TYR A 133 -18.45 -4.90 -10.31
N ARG A 134 -18.16 -5.89 -9.45
CA ARG A 134 -16.86 -6.49 -9.18
C ARG A 134 -15.87 -6.48 -10.35
N LYS A 135 -14.62 -6.13 -10.02
CA LYS A 135 -13.48 -6.23 -10.94
C LYS A 135 -13.37 -7.67 -11.48
N GLY A 136 -13.32 -7.82 -12.81
CA GLY A 136 -13.00 -9.10 -13.46
C GLY A 136 -14.15 -10.09 -13.71
N ILE A 137 -15.43 -9.75 -13.46
CA ILE A 137 -16.56 -10.65 -13.81
C ILE A 137 -17.22 -10.26 -15.14
N VAL A 138 -17.54 -8.99 -15.36
CA VAL A 138 -18.04 -8.46 -16.65
C VAL A 138 -17.67 -6.98 -16.72
N ASP A 139 -16.95 -6.56 -17.76
CA ASP A 139 -16.67 -5.15 -18.00
C ASP A 139 -17.97 -4.37 -18.24
N ASN A 140 -18.05 -3.14 -17.69
CA ASN A 140 -19.18 -2.22 -17.86
C ASN A 140 -20.55 -2.64 -17.26
N LYS A 141 -20.58 -3.62 -16.34
CA LYS A 141 -21.82 -3.95 -15.62
C LYS A 141 -22.04 -3.01 -14.44
N TRP A 142 -22.93 -2.03 -14.62
CA TRP A 142 -23.37 -1.12 -13.57
C TRP A 142 -24.62 -1.66 -12.86
N ILE A 143 -24.61 -1.69 -11.53
CA ILE A 143 -25.71 -2.21 -10.72
C ILE A 143 -26.34 -1.07 -9.93
N LYS A 144 -27.67 -0.98 -10.01
CA LYS A 144 -28.47 -0.17 -9.10
C LYS A 144 -28.51 -0.86 -7.74
N HIS A 145 -28.13 -0.14 -6.71
CA HIS A 145 -28.20 -0.59 -5.34
C HIS A 145 -29.67 -0.91 -4.98
N ARG A 146 -30.01 -2.17 -4.72
CA ARG A 146 -31.31 -2.58 -4.18
C ARG A 146 -31.09 -3.44 -2.94
N ASN A 147 -31.70 -3.07 -1.83
CA ASN A 147 -31.87 -3.82 -0.57
C ASN A 147 -30.61 -4.37 0.15
N HIS A 148 -29.38 -4.09 -0.30
CA HIS A 148 -28.14 -4.59 0.31
C HIS A 148 -27.14 -3.48 0.59
N THR A 149 -26.47 -3.50 1.74
CA THR A 149 -25.38 -2.54 2.03
C THR A 149 -24.08 -3.04 1.41
N TYR A 150 -23.51 -2.24 0.51
CA TYR A 150 -22.20 -2.50 -0.10
C TYR A 150 -21.09 -1.78 0.65
N TYR A 151 -19.93 -2.42 0.69
CA TYR A 151 -18.73 -1.93 1.35
C TYR A 151 -17.57 -1.81 0.38
N ASP A 152 -16.79 -0.75 0.56
CA ASP A 152 -15.55 -0.48 -0.16
C ASP A 152 -14.36 -0.52 0.81
N LEU A 153 -13.20 -0.91 0.27
CA LEU A 153 -11.95 -0.98 1.00
C LEU A 153 -11.29 0.39 1.07
N THR A 154 -11.04 0.91 2.27
CA THR A 154 -10.42 2.22 2.46
C THR A 154 -8.90 2.16 2.32
N GLU A 155 -8.22 3.31 2.19
CA GLU A 155 -6.74 3.35 2.18
C GLU A 155 -6.14 2.78 3.48
N LYS A 156 -6.72 3.09 4.65
CA LYS A 156 -6.35 2.47 5.93
C LYS A 156 -6.52 0.94 5.88
N GLY A 157 -7.61 0.47 5.29
CA GLY A 157 -7.87 -0.97 5.10
C GLY A 157 -6.83 -1.64 4.20
N LYS A 158 -6.45 -1.01 3.09
CA LYS A 158 -5.37 -1.49 2.20
C LYS A 158 -4.04 -1.54 2.94
N LEU A 159 -3.69 -0.48 3.67
CA LEU A 159 -2.46 -0.42 4.44
C LEU A 159 -2.35 -1.59 5.43
N TYR A 160 -3.42 -1.88 6.17
CA TYR A 160 -3.44 -2.96 7.16
C TYR A 160 -3.34 -4.33 6.49
N LEU A 161 -4.04 -4.52 5.37
CA LEU A 161 -3.99 -5.76 4.61
C LEU A 161 -2.60 -5.99 4.01
N ASP A 162 -1.99 -4.97 3.40
CA ASP A 162 -0.66 -5.07 2.79
C ASP A 162 0.41 -5.39 3.83
N HIS A 163 0.29 -4.82 5.03
CA HIS A 163 1.17 -5.16 6.15
C HIS A 163 0.99 -6.61 6.60
N TYR A 164 -0.24 -7.11 6.66
CA TYR A 164 -0.54 -8.51 7.02
C TYR A 164 -0.01 -9.50 5.96
N LEU A 165 -0.13 -9.17 4.67
CA LEU A 165 0.33 -10.05 3.58
C LEU A 165 1.86 -10.08 3.38
N LYS A 166 2.58 -9.06 3.88
CA LYS A 166 4.05 -8.99 3.83
C LYS A 166 4.74 -9.71 4.99
N LYS A 167 3.99 -10.10 6.03
CA LYS A 167 4.46 -10.96 7.12
C LYS A 167 4.51 -12.41 6.67
#